data_AF-A0A7C9A2E0-F1
#
_entry.id   AF-A0A7C9A2E0-F1
#
_cell.length_a   1.000
_cell.length_b   1.000
_cell.length_c   1.000
_cell.angle_alpha   90.00
_cell.angle_beta   90.00
_cell.angle_gamma   90.00
#
_symmetry.space_group_name_H-M   'P 1'
#
loop_
_entity.id
_entity.type
_entity.pdbx_description
1 polymer ?
#
loop_
_entity_poly.entity_id
_entity_poly.type
_entity_poly.pdbx_seq_one_letter_code
_entity_poly.pdbx_strand_id
1 'polypeptide(L)'
;RRGVVYTNAGPTFASESTKVDILAINVEVVTDSKLVADALNGRKVFLNYTSTFIHDALTLGNRFRDISFSYASRTTNKVAHELAHLALVLKDERQWFEGWPSCVFELAKRDKSCITCFASE
;
A
#
# COMPACT_ATOMS: atom_id res chain seq x y z
N ARG A 1 9.84 2.67 -17.60
CA ARG A 1 8.79 2.69 -16.54
C ARG A 1 9.33 3.55 -15.42
N ARG A 2 8.74 4.72 -15.16
CA ARG A 2 9.16 5.65 -14.09
C ARG A 2 8.26 5.37 -12.88
N GLY A 3 8.86 5.05 -11.74
CA GLY A 3 8.15 4.87 -10.47
C GLY A 3 8.47 6.05 -9.55
N VAL A 4 7.47 6.54 -8.83
CA VAL A 4 7.66 7.59 -7.82
C VAL A 4 7.90 6.89 -6.48
N VAL A 5 9.01 7.21 -5.82
CA VAL A 5 9.34 6.71 -4.49
C VAL A 5 9.01 7.81 -3.49
N TYR A 6 8.21 7.47 -2.48
CA TYR A 6 7.88 8.40 -1.41
C TYR A 6 8.90 8.24 -0.29
N THR A 7 9.64 9.31 0.00
CA THR A 7 10.56 9.39 1.13
C THR A 7 10.07 10.43 2.15
N ASN A 8 10.78 10.53 3.27
CA ASN A 8 10.48 11.46 4.36
C ASN A 8 10.60 12.94 3.92
N ALA A 9 11.27 13.21 2.79
CA ALA A 9 11.46 14.54 2.22
C ALA A 9 10.41 14.96 1.18
N GLY A 10 9.44 14.09 0.84
CA GLY A 10 8.42 14.37 -0.20
C GLY A 10 8.58 13.50 -1.46
N PRO A 11 7.74 13.70 -2.49
CA PRO A 11 7.84 12.95 -3.73
C PRO A 11 9.09 13.39 -4.50
N THR A 12 10.05 12.49 -4.67
CA THR A 12 11.23 12.74 -5.52
C THR A 12 11.06 11.95 -6.81
N PHE A 13 11.21 12.63 -7.95
CA PHE A 13 11.29 11.92 -9.23
C PHE A 13 12.53 11.04 -9.21
N ALA A 14 12.34 9.72 -9.21
CA ALA A 14 13.43 8.77 -9.39
C ALA A 14 13.94 8.89 -10.84
N SER A 15 14.86 9.83 -11.07
CA SER A 15 15.60 9.89 -12.31
C SER A 15 16.62 8.75 -12.30
N GLU A 16 16.54 7.90 -13.32
CA GLU A 16 17.42 6.75 -13.54
C GLU A 16 17.48 5.73 -12.42
N SER A 17 16.64 4.69 -12.54
CA SER A 17 16.85 3.36 -11.98
C SER A 17 17.60 3.36 -10.63
N THR A 18 17.04 4.03 -9.62
CA THR A 18 17.32 3.64 -8.26
C THR A 18 16.82 2.20 -8.16
N LYS A 19 17.75 1.26 -8.36
CA LYS A 19 17.75 0.00 -7.63
C LYS A 19 17.77 0.41 -6.17
N VAL A 20 16.62 0.85 -5.66
CA VAL A 20 16.32 0.65 -4.27
C VAL A 20 16.39 -0.86 -4.17
N ASP A 21 17.46 -1.39 -3.60
CA ASP A 21 17.56 -2.82 -3.37
C ASP A 21 16.37 -3.16 -2.49
N ILE A 22 15.31 -3.67 -3.12
CA ILE A 22 14.03 -4.00 -2.50
C ILE A 22 14.27 -4.94 -1.30
N LEU A 23 15.38 -5.68 -1.37
CA LEU A 23 16.00 -6.52 -0.36
C LEU A 23 16.39 -5.82 0.96
N ALA A 24 16.29 -4.49 1.06
CA ALA A 24 16.60 -3.73 2.28
C ALA A 24 15.36 -3.08 2.93
N ILE A 25 14.17 -3.24 2.37
CA ILE A 25 12.94 -2.60 2.86
C ILE A 25 12.13 -3.57 3.71
N ASN A 26 11.71 -3.10 4.88
CA ASN A 26 10.71 -3.76 5.71
C ASN A 26 9.34 -3.15 5.41
N VAL A 27 8.37 -3.99 5.06
CA VAL A 27 7.03 -3.55 4.63
C VAL A 27 5.98 -4.07 5.61
N GLU A 28 5.20 -3.16 6.19
CA GLU A 28 3.97 -3.52 6.88
C GLU A 28 2.77 -3.21 5.97
N VAL A 29 1.94 -4.20 5.71
CA VAL A 29 0.71 -4.07 4.94
C VAL A 29 -0.47 -4.16 5.89
N VAL A 30 -1.19 -3.04 6.02
CA VAL A 30 -2.39 -2.93 6.84
C VAL A 30 -3.64 -3.07 5.95
N THR A 31 -4.59 -3.92 6.35
CA THR A 31 -5.86 -4.11 5.62
C THR A 31 -7.06 -4.12 6.57
N ASP A 32 -8.21 -3.60 6.11
CA ASP A 32 -9.49 -3.71 6.82
C ASP A 32 -10.27 -4.98 6.47
N SER A 33 -9.67 -5.89 5.69
CA SER A 33 -10.23 -7.21 5.41
C SER A 33 -9.52 -8.28 6.22
N LYS A 34 -10.17 -8.72 7.31
CA LYS A 34 -9.65 -9.80 8.17
C LYS A 34 -9.40 -11.09 7.39
N LEU A 35 -10.30 -11.45 6.46
CA LEU A 35 -10.15 -12.63 5.61
C LEU A 35 -8.87 -12.56 4.76
N VAL A 36 -8.53 -11.38 4.23
CA VAL A 36 -7.32 -11.17 3.42
C VAL A 36 -6.08 -11.20 4.31
N ALA A 37 -6.10 -10.52 5.47
CA ALA A 37 -5.00 -10.55 6.42
C ALA A 37 -4.69 -11.99 6.88
N ASP A 38 -5.71 -12.76 7.24
CA ASP A 38 -5.56 -14.15 7.68
C ASP A 38 -5.06 -15.05 6.54
N ALA A 39 -5.50 -14.81 5.31
CA ALA A 39 -5.04 -15.55 4.14
C ALA A 39 -3.56 -15.28 3.81
N LEU A 40 -3.13 -14.01 3.89
CA LEU A 40 -1.74 -13.61 3.65
C LEU A 40 -0.82 -14.17 4.74
N ASN A 41 -1.18 -14.01 6.01
CA ASN A 41 -0.40 -14.53 7.14
C ASN A 41 -0.34 -16.06 7.15
N GLY A 42 -1.48 -16.71 6.89
CA GLY A 42 -1.55 -18.16 6.81
C GLY A 42 -0.99 -18.74 5.50
N ARG A 43 -0.60 -17.90 4.55
CA ARG A 43 -0.23 -18.28 3.17
C ARG A 43 -1.27 -19.22 2.53
N LYS A 44 -2.54 -19.00 2.86
CA LYS A 44 -3.66 -19.86 2.45
C LYS A 44 -4.19 -19.39 1.11
N VAL A 45 -4.00 -20.23 0.11
CA VAL A 45 -4.51 -20.03 -1.24
C VAL A 45 -5.89 -20.71 -1.33
N PHE A 46 -6.94 -19.95 -1.64
CA PHE A 46 -8.30 -20.48 -1.80
C PHE A 46 -8.49 -21.12 -3.19
N LEU A 47 -9.58 -21.87 -3.39
CA LEU A 47 -9.96 -22.40 -4.72
C LEU A 47 -10.89 -21.41 -5.47
N ASN A 48 -10.58 -20.11 -5.43
CA ASN A 48 -11.39 -19.07 -6.09
C ASN A 48 -10.49 -17.99 -6.73
N TYR A 49 -11.08 -17.02 -7.43
CA TYR A 49 -10.32 -15.94 -8.11
C TYR A 49 -9.47 -15.09 -7.15
N THR A 50 -9.84 -15.01 -5.87
CA THR A 50 -9.09 -14.27 -4.86
C THR A 50 -7.71 -14.88 -4.61
N SER A 51 -7.56 -16.17 -4.89
CA SER A 51 -6.31 -16.93 -4.74
C SER A 51 -5.16 -16.38 -5.56
N THR A 52 -5.43 -15.93 -6.79
CA THR A 52 -4.43 -15.34 -7.67
C THR A 52 -3.86 -14.06 -7.06
N PHE A 53 -4.73 -13.19 -6.51
CA PHE A 53 -4.28 -11.96 -5.85
C PHE A 53 -3.45 -12.23 -4.60
N ILE A 54 -3.82 -13.24 -3.80
CA ILE A 54 -3.04 -13.66 -2.62
C ILE A 54 -1.68 -14.20 -3.04
N HIS A 55 -1.63 -15.06 -4.06
CA HIS A 55 -0.40 -15.61 -4.59
C HIS A 55 0.53 -14.53 -5.14
N ASP A 56 0.00 -13.58 -5.91
CA ASP A 56 0.77 -12.47 -6.47
C ASP A 56 1.30 -11.54 -5.37
N ALA A 57 0.49 -11.25 -4.34
CA ALA A 57 0.92 -10.47 -3.18
C ALA A 57 2.06 -11.15 -2.41
N LEU A 58 1.98 -12.46 -2.19
CA LEU A 58 3.07 -13.23 -1.54
C LEU A 58 4.33 -13.27 -2.41
N THR A 59 4.17 -13.46 -3.72
CA THR A 59 5.29 -13.48 -4.68
C THR A 59 6.00 -12.12 -4.73
N LEU A 60 5.24 -11.02 -4.69
CA LEU A 60 5.79 -9.68 -4.57
C LEU A 60 6.45 -9.45 -3.20
N GLY A 61 5.81 -9.95 -2.14
CA GLY A 61 6.28 -9.93 -0.76
C GLY A 61 7.68 -10.51 -0.59
N ASN A 62 7.98 -11.62 -1.28
CA ASN A 62 9.28 -12.29 -1.24
C ASN A 62 10.45 -11.44 -1.80
N ARG A 63 10.19 -10.28 -2.39
CA ARG A 63 11.23 -9.35 -2.86
C ARG A 63 11.72 -8.39 -1.78
N PHE A 64 10.96 -8.27 -0.68
CA PHE A 64 11.31 -7.44 0.47
C PHE A 64 12.14 -8.22 1.49
N ARG A 65 12.86 -7.51 2.35
CA ARG A 65 13.63 -8.13 3.45
C ARG A 65 12.68 -8.79 4.44
N ASP A 66 11.72 -8.01 4.91
CA ASP A 66 10.70 -8.40 5.86
C ASP A 66 9.36 -7.86 5.37
N ILE A 67 8.32 -8.69 5.43
CA ILE A 67 6.95 -8.29 5.16
C ILE A 67 6.02 -8.82 6.24
N SER A 68 5.18 -7.94 6.78
CA SER A 68 4.13 -8.28 7.75
C SER A 68 2.77 -7.83 7.23
N PHE A 69 1.73 -8.58 7.63
CA PHE A 69 0.35 -8.28 7.27
C PHE A 69 -0.47 -8.14 8.55
N SER A 70 -1.12 -7.00 8.73
CA SER A 70 -1.92 -6.71 9.91
C SER A 70 -3.35 -6.32 9.54
N TYR A 71 -4.30 -6.74 10.37
CA TYR A 71 -5.68 -6.27 10.28
C TYR A 71 -5.83 -4.99 11.10
N ALA A 72 -6.48 -3.99 10.52
CA ALA A 72 -6.91 -2.81 11.24
C ALA A 72 -8.36 -2.45 10.87
N SER A 73 -9.07 -1.73 11.74
CA SER A 73 -10.45 -1.35 11.43
C SER A 73 -10.50 -0.38 10.24
N ARG A 74 -11.61 -0.36 9.50
CA ARG A 74 -11.80 0.60 8.41
C ARG A 74 -11.59 2.06 8.82
N THR A 75 -11.89 2.38 10.08
CA THR A 75 -11.69 3.72 10.66
C THR A 75 -10.22 4.15 10.72
N THR A 76 -9.27 3.21 10.72
CA THR A 76 -7.83 3.48 10.67
C THR A 76 -7.27 3.32 9.26
N ASN A 77 -8.05 2.77 8.32
CA ASN A 77 -7.68 2.60 6.91
C ASN A 77 -8.49 3.54 5.99
N LYS A 78 -8.78 4.77 6.47
CA LYS A 78 -9.67 5.72 5.79
C LYS A 78 -9.12 6.16 4.44
N VAL A 79 -7.82 6.41 4.35
CA VAL A 79 -7.16 6.82 3.09
C VAL A 79 -7.39 5.79 1.99
N ALA A 80 -7.12 4.51 2.27
CA ALA A 80 -7.33 3.45 1.29
C ALA A 80 -8.81 3.25 0.96
N HIS A 81 -9.70 3.39 1.95
CA HIS A 81 -11.14 3.30 1.74
C HIS A 81 -11.66 4.39 0.79
N GLU A 82 -11.28 5.66 1.03
CA GLU A 82 -11.69 6.77 0.18
C GLU A 82 -11.13 6.64 -1.24
N LEU A 83 -9.86 6.22 -1.39
CA LEU A 83 -9.27 5.95 -2.71
C LEU A 83 -10.02 4.85 -3.47
N ALA A 84 -10.36 3.74 -2.80
CA ALA A 84 -11.13 2.66 -3.40
C ALA A 84 -12.55 3.11 -3.77
N HIS A 85 -13.19 3.92 -2.91
CA HIS A 85 -14.51 4.48 -3.17
C HIS A 85 -14.50 5.43 -4.36
N LEU A 86 -13.52 6.34 -4.45
CA LEU A 86 -13.35 7.24 -5.59
C LEU A 86 -13.14 6.47 -6.89
N ALA A 87 -12.29 5.43 -6.86
CA ALA A 87 -12.06 4.57 -8.02
C ALA A 87 -13.32 3.82 -8.48
N LEU A 88 -14.27 3.57 -7.57
CA LEU A 88 -15.54 2.92 -7.88
C LEU A 88 -16.60 3.91 -8.40
N VAL A 89 -16.61 5.14 -7.89
CA VAL A 89 -17.58 6.18 -8.25
C VAL A 89 -17.22 6.90 -9.55
N LEU A 90 -15.92 7.09 -9.81
CA LEU A 90 -15.46 7.70 -11.06
C LEU A 90 -15.68 6.73 -12.21
N LYS A 91 -16.56 7.11 -13.14
CA LYS A 91 -16.85 6.35 -14.38
C LYS A 91 -15.81 6.58 -15.49
N ASP A 92 -14.88 7.51 -15.26
CA ASP A 92 -13.82 7.82 -16.21
C ASP A 92 -12.82 6.67 -16.32
N GLU A 93 -12.11 6.65 -17.45
CA GLU A 93 -11.06 5.67 -17.72
C GLU A 93 -10.02 5.64 -16.58
N ARG A 94 -9.45 4.46 -16.32
CA ARG A 94 -8.44 4.25 -15.28
C ARG A 94 -7.21 5.11 -15.58
N GLN A 95 -7.14 6.29 -14.99
CA GLN A 95 -6.02 7.21 -15.14
C GLN A 95 -5.04 7.07 -13.98
N TRP A 96 -3.76 7.14 -14.32
CA TRP A 96 -2.68 7.23 -13.34
C TRP A 96 -2.65 8.66 -12.79
N PHE A 97 -2.75 8.82 -11.48
CA PHE A 97 -2.62 10.13 -10.85
C PHE A 97 -1.14 10.45 -10.62
N GLU A 98 -0.66 11.60 -11.12
CA GLU A 98 0.70 12.08 -10.80
C GLU A 98 0.83 12.60 -9.37
N GLY A 99 -0.29 12.90 -8.69
CA GLY A 99 -0.34 13.38 -7.32
C GLY A 99 -1.61 12.95 -6.57
N TRP A 100 -1.65 13.20 -5.26
CA TRP A 100 -2.80 12.82 -4.43
C TRP A 100 -4.08 13.56 -4.87
N PRO A 101 -5.21 12.87 -5.04
CA PRO A 101 -6.51 13.52 -5.14
C PRO A 101 -6.72 14.44 -3.94
N SER A 102 -7.20 15.67 -4.18
CA SER A 102 -7.37 16.69 -3.14
C SER A 102 -8.31 16.25 -2.02
N CYS A 103 -9.28 15.39 -2.30
CA CYS A 103 -10.19 14.79 -1.31
C CYS A 103 -9.52 13.80 -0.35
N VAL A 104 -8.37 13.22 -0.72
CA VAL A 104 -7.62 12.26 0.12
C VAL A 104 -6.36 12.89 0.72
N PHE A 105 -5.88 13.99 0.15
CA PHE A 105 -4.63 14.64 0.56
C PHE A 105 -4.54 14.95 2.06
N GLU A 106 -5.58 15.55 2.65
CA GLU A 106 -5.58 15.88 4.08
C GLU A 106 -5.63 14.63 4.99
N LEU A 107 -6.29 13.57 4.53
CA LEU A 107 -6.31 12.28 5.24
C LEU A 107 -4.92 11.62 5.18
N ALA A 108 -4.30 11.59 3.99
CA ALA A 108 -2.98 11.02 3.78
C ALA A 108 -1.89 11.78 4.56
N LYS A 109 -1.99 13.11 4.63
CA LYS A 109 -1.10 13.96 5.43
C LYS A 109 -1.18 13.63 6.92
N ARG A 110 -2.40 13.43 7.44
CA ARG A 110 -2.63 13.05 8.84
C ARG A 110 -2.09 11.64 9.13
N ASP A 111 -2.36 10.66 8.27
CA ASP A 111 -1.82 9.30 8.44
C ASP A 111 -0.28 9.27 8.36
N LYS A 112 0.32 10.02 7.43
CA LYS A 112 1.78 10.12 7.32
C LYS A 112 2.41 10.71 8.58
N SER A 113 1.78 11.71 9.20
CA SER A 113 2.26 12.28 10.46
C SER A 113 2.24 11.29 11.63
N CYS A 114 1.31 10.32 11.61
CA CYS A 114 1.25 9.23 12.60
C CYS A 114 2.35 8.18 12.40
N ILE A 115 2.87 7.99 11.18
CA ILE A 115 3.97 7.06 10.91
C ILE A 115 5.31 7.66 11.35
N THR A 116 5.49 8.98 11.19
CA THR A 116 6.75 9.66 11.56
C THR A 116 7.00 9.75 13.07
N CYS A 117 5.98 9.60 13.92
CA CYS A 117 6.17 9.56 15.38
C CYS A 117 6.55 8.17 15.93
N PHE A 118 6.52 7.11 15.11
CA PHE A 118 7.06 5.78 15.48
C PHE A 118 8.50 5.56 15.00
N ALA A 119 9.07 6.47 14.21
CA ALA A 119 10.44 6.39 13.70
C ALA A 119 11.47 7.19 14.54
N SER A 120 11.05 7.69 15.71
CA SER A 120 11.89 8.42 16.65
C SER A 120 11.84 7.74 18.02
N GLU A 121 12.51 6.59 18.11
CA GLU A 121 13.09 6.01 19.33
C GLU A 121 14.24 5.06 18.95
#